data_AF-A0A1S3DTK2-F1
#
_entry.id   AF-A0A1S3DTK2-F1
#
_cell.length_a   1.000
_cell.length_b   1.000
_cell.length_c   1.000
_cell.angle_alpha   90.00
_cell.angle_beta   90.00
_cell.angle_gamma   90.00
#
_symmetry.space_group_name_H-M   'P 1'
#
loop_
_entity.id
_entity.type
_entity.pdbx_description
1 polymer ?
#
loop_
_entity_poly.entity_id
_entity_poly.type
_entity_poly.pdbx_seq_one_letter_code
_entity_poly.pdbx_strand_id
1 'polypeptide(L)' 'MFKSLVLVACLACIGSVLTSPAYTTKYDNVDLDEIIANDRLFSNYYKCLMDTGACSPDG' A
#
# COMPACT_ATOMS: atom_id res chain seq x y z
N MET A 1 0.12 34.39 -26.15
CA MET A 1 -1.10 33.68 -25.69
C MET A 1 -0.95 32.16 -25.71
N PHE A 2 -0.60 31.51 -26.82
CA PHE A 2 -0.46 30.03 -26.89
C PHE A 2 0.53 29.43 -25.87
N LYS A 3 1.72 30.02 -25.68
CA LYS A 3 2.71 29.55 -24.69
C LYS A 3 2.17 29.56 -23.25
N SER A 4 1.42 30.59 -22.88
CA SER A 4 0.80 30.70 -21.55
C SER A 4 -0.33 29.69 -21.37
N LEU A 5 -1.10 29.42 -22.42
CA LEU A 5 -2.17 28.41 -22.40
C LEU A 5 -1.61 27.00 -22.22
N VAL A 6 -0.52 26.66 -22.92
CA VAL A 6 0.18 25.38 -22.78
C VAL A 6 0.74 25.20 -21.37
N LEU A 7 1.31 26.25 -20.79
CA LEU A 7 1.90 26.19 -19.44
C LEU A 7 0.82 25.98 -18.35
N VAL A 8 -0.34 26.62 -18.48
CA VAL A 8 -1.49 26.42 -17.58
C VAL A 8 -2.08 25.01 -17.73
N ALA A 9 -2.18 24.50 -18.96
CA ALA A 9 -2.63 23.13 -19.21
C ALA A 9 -1.69 22.08 -18.60
N CYS A 10 -0.37 22.26 -18.72
CA CYS A 10 0.61 21.36 -18.10
C CYS A 10 0.54 21.36 -16.56
N LEU A 11 0.36 22.53 -15.92
CA LEU A 11 0.22 22.61 -14.46
C LEU A 11 -1.06 21.90 -13.97
N ALA A 12 -2.16 22.02 -14.71
CA ALA A 12 -3.43 21.38 -14.36
C ALA A 12 -3.34 19.85 -14.40
N CYS A 13 -2.61 19.27 -15.36
CA CYS A 13 -2.42 17.82 -15.46
C CYS A 13 -1.61 17.21 -14.31
N ILE A 14 -0.66 17.97 -13.74
CA ILE A 14 0.19 17.48 -12.63
C ILE A 14 -0.62 17.41 -11.32
N GLY A 15 -1.56 18.34 -11.11
CA GLY A 15 -2.38 18.39 -9.90
C GLY A 15 -3.27 17.17 -9.71
N SER A 16 -3.75 16.56 -10.79
CA SER A 16 -4.63 15.39 -10.79
C SER A 16 -3.97 14.06 -10.37
N VAL A 17 -2.63 13.98 -10.36
CA VAL A 17 -1.91 12.75 -9.96
C VAL A 17 -1.65 12.72 -8.44
N LEU A 18 -1.66 13.89 -7.79
CA LEU A 18 -1.28 14.02 -6.38
C LEU A 18 -2.41 13.66 -5.39
N THR A 19 -3.62 13.38 -5.88
CA THR A 19 -4.80 13.23 -5.02
C THR A 19 -5.24 11.80 -4.78
N SER A 20 -4.51 10.80 -5.29
CA SER A 20 -4.80 9.40 -4.93
C SER A 20 -4.36 9.14 -3.50
N PRO A 21 -5.27 8.73 -2.59
CA PRO A 21 -4.89 8.35 -1.24
C PRO A 21 -3.92 7.16 -1.33
N ALA A 22 -2.70 7.35 -0.84
CA ALA A 22 -1.74 6.28 -0.74
C ALA A 22 -2.23 5.25 0.28
N TYR A 23 -1.88 3.99 0.07
CA TYR A 23 -2.06 2.97 1.10
C TYR A 23 -1.19 3.29 2.33
N THR A 24 -1.59 2.73 3.46
CA THR A 24 -0.84 2.89 4.72
C THR A 24 0.55 2.27 4.62
N THR A 25 1.52 2.89 5.28
CA THR A 25 2.89 2.38 5.42
C THR A 25 3.07 1.46 6.64
N LYS A 26 1.98 1.16 7.36
CA LYS A 26 2.00 0.32 8.58
C LYS A 26 2.73 -1.02 8.36
N TYR A 27 2.58 -1.61 7.17
CA TYR A 27 3.06 -2.96 6.87
C TYR A 27 4.36 -2.99 6.04
N ASP A 28 5.01 -1.84 5.81
CA ASP A 28 6.18 -1.74 4.92
C ASP A 28 7.43 -2.47 5.45
N ASN A 29 7.46 -2.79 6.75
CA ASN A 29 8.59 -3.44 7.42
C ASN A 29 8.31 -4.91 7.80
N VAL A 30 7.22 -5.50 7.30
CA VAL A 30 6.90 -6.91 7.55
C VAL A 30 7.80 -7.80 6.69
N ASP A 31 8.49 -8.75 7.30
CA ASP A 31 9.32 -9.72 6.59
C ASP A 31 8.46 -10.84 5.97
N LEU A 32 8.06 -10.64 4.70
CA LEU A 32 7.25 -11.61 3.96
C LEU A 32 8.01 -12.91 3.66
N ASP A 33 9.32 -12.83 3.48
CA ASP A 33 10.14 -14.00 3.16
C ASP A 33 10.21 -14.94 4.36
N GLU A 34 10.37 -14.40 5.57
CA GLU A 34 10.30 -15.19 6.81
C GLU A 34 8.92 -15.82 6.99
N ILE A 35 7.84 -15.04 6.79
CA ILE A 35 6.47 -15.52 6.99
C ILE A 35 6.15 -16.68 6.05
N ILE A 36 6.49 -16.55 4.76
CA ILE A 36 6.17 -17.56 3.74
C ILE A 36 7.05 -18.80 3.89
N ALA A 37 8.30 -18.65 4.32
CA ALA A 37 9.21 -19.79 4.54
C ALA A 37 8.91 -20.59 5.81
N ASN A 38 8.11 -20.04 6.74
CA ASN A 38 7.81 -20.67 8.02
C ASN A 38 6.33 -21.04 8.13
N ASP A 39 6.02 -22.34 7.99
CA ASP A 39 4.66 -22.89 8.04
C ASP A 39 3.86 -22.45 9.28
N ARG A 40 4.54 -22.27 10.44
CA ARG A 40 3.89 -21.81 11.67
C ARG A 40 3.45 -20.35 11.54
N LEU A 41 4.32 -19.47 11.03
CA LEU A 41 4.01 -18.05 10.83
C LEU A 41 2.94 -17.90 9.76
N PHE A 42 3.14 -18.51 8.59
CA PHE A 42 2.18 -18.51 7.50
C PHE A 42 0.78 -18.96 7.95
N SER A 43 0.68 -20.06 8.69
CA SER A 43 -0.61 -20.57 9.18
C SER A 43 -1.32 -19.59 10.10
N ASN A 44 -0.58 -18.83 10.93
CA ASN A 44 -1.18 -17.84 11.81
C ASN A 44 -1.71 -16.63 11.03
N TYR A 45 -0.93 -16.09 10.09
CA TYR A 45 -1.39 -15.00 9.21
C TYR A 45 -2.59 -15.43 8.36
N TYR A 46 -2.55 -16.64 7.80
CA TYR A 46 -3.68 -17.20 7.05
C TYR A 46 -4.95 -17.28 7.90
N LYS A 47 -4.86 -17.76 9.14
CA LYS A 47 -6.03 -17.84 10.04
C LYS A 47 -6.61 -16.49 10.39
N CYS A 48 -5.75 -15.49 10.62
CA CYS A 48 -6.14 -14.10 10.84
C CYS A 48 -6.93 -13.56 9.64
N LEU A 49 -6.40 -13.71 8.41
CA LEU A 49 -7.05 -13.23 7.19
C LEU A 49 -8.37 -13.94 6.87
N MET A 50 -8.59 -15.14 7.44
CA MET A 50 -9.81 -15.92 7.29
C MET A 50 -10.78 -15.76 8.47
N ASP A 51 -10.50 -14.85 9.41
CA ASP A 51 -11.29 -14.64 10.64
C ASP A 51 -11.46 -15.91 11.51
N THR A 52 -10.50 -16.84 11.42
CA THR A 52 -10.51 -18.12 12.16
C THR A 52 -9.52 -18.19 13.31
N GLY A 53 -8.77 -17.11 13.54
CA GLY A 53 -7.76 -17.05 14.59
C GLY A 53 -7.36 -15.61 14.92
N ALA A 54 -6.58 -15.45 15.97
CA ALA A 54 -6.04 -14.16 16.35
C ALA A 54 -4.98 -13.69 15.35
N CYS A 55 -4.96 -12.38 15.15
CA CYS A 55 -4.00 -11.69 14.32
C CYS A 55 -2.69 -11.41 15.07
N SER A 56 -1.61 -11.32 14.31
CA SER A 56 -0.30 -10.92 14.82
C SER A 56 -0.32 -9.43 15.22
N PRO A 57 0.63 -8.96 16.05
CA PRO A 57 0.72 -7.53 16.39
C PRO A 57 0.86 -6.64 15.16
N ASP A 58 1.52 -7.15 14.12
CA ASP A 58 1.73 -6.42 12.87
C ASP A 58 0.48 -6.46 12.01
N GLY A 59 -0.15 -7.64 11.89
CA GLY A 59 -1.30 -7.91 11.02
C GLY A 59 -2.29 -8.88 11.63
#